data_AF-A0A377PMN2-F1
#
_entry.id   AF-A0A377PMN2-F1
#
_cell.length_a   1.000
_cell.length_b   1.000
_cell.length_c   1.000
_cell.angle_alpha   90.00
_cell.angle_beta   90.00
_cell.angle_gamma   90.00
#
_symmetry.space_group_name_H-M   'P 1'
#
loop_
_entity.id
_entity.type
_entity.pdbx_description
1 polymer ?
#
loop_
_entity_poly.entity_id
_entity_poly.type
_entity_poly.pdbx_seq_one_letter_code
_entity_poly.pdbx_strand_id
1 'polypeptide(L)'
;MFALLYVAANPLAALLAVIGFIVYVGVYSLYMKRHSVYGTLIGSLSGAAPPVIGYCAVSNEFDAGALILLAIFSLWQMPHSYAIAIFRFKDYQAANIPVLPVVKGISVAKNHITLYIVAFMVATLMLSLGGYAGYKYLVVAAAVSVWWLGMALSGYKKAVDDRVWARKLFVFSIVTITCLSVMMSVDFQSPATESLLTMLR
;
A
#
# COMPACT_ATOMS: atom_id res chain seq x y z
N MET A 1 -1.81 24.25 6.45
CA MET A 1 -2.12 22.93 5.84
C MET A 1 -3.50 22.42 6.29
N PHE A 2 -3.72 22.06 7.55
CA PHE A 2 -5.00 21.49 8.01
C PHE A 2 -6.19 22.46 7.93
N ALA A 3 -5.99 23.73 8.30
CA ALA A 3 -7.02 24.76 8.12
C ALA A 3 -7.40 24.98 6.65
N LEU A 4 -6.43 24.83 5.73
CA LEU A 4 -6.70 24.90 4.29
C LEU A 4 -7.53 23.70 3.84
N LEU A 5 -7.22 22.47 4.29
CA LEU A 5 -8.05 21.29 4.00
C LEU A 5 -9.46 21.41 4.56
N TYR A 6 -9.61 21.97 5.76
CA TYR A 6 -10.92 22.15 6.38
C TYR A 6 -11.81 23.11 5.56
N VAL A 7 -11.23 24.20 5.07
CA VAL A 7 -11.96 25.25 4.33
C VAL A 7 -12.13 24.88 2.85
N ALA A 8 -11.11 24.28 2.23
CA ALA A 8 -11.07 24.04 0.78
C ALA A 8 -11.55 22.63 0.36
N ALA A 9 -11.55 21.65 1.26
CA ALA A 9 -12.05 20.30 0.99
C ALA A 9 -13.25 20.00 1.88
N ASN A 10 -13.01 19.48 3.10
CA ASN A 10 -14.06 19.25 4.10
C ASN A 10 -13.46 18.93 5.49
N PRO A 11 -14.29 18.97 6.55
CA PRO A 11 -13.86 18.63 7.91
C PRO A 11 -13.33 17.19 8.07
N LEU A 12 -13.89 16.23 7.34
CA LEU A 12 -13.49 14.81 7.42
C LEU A 12 -12.04 14.62 6.92
N ALA A 13 -11.70 15.18 5.76
CA ALA A 13 -10.38 15.14 5.18
C ALA A 13 -9.34 15.85 6.09
N ALA A 14 -9.72 16.96 6.70
CA ALA A 14 -8.88 17.66 7.67
C ALA A 14 -8.62 16.80 8.93
N LEU A 15 -9.65 16.14 9.46
CA LEU A 15 -9.53 15.23 10.61
C LEU A 15 -8.62 14.04 10.30
N LEU A 16 -8.84 13.36 9.16
CA LEU A 16 -8.00 12.25 8.71
C LEU A 16 -6.53 12.67 8.51
N ALA A 17 -6.30 13.88 7.99
CA ALA A 17 -4.96 14.43 7.86
C ALA A 17 -4.28 14.66 9.22
N VAL A 18 -5.01 15.16 10.22
CA VAL A 18 -4.50 15.34 11.59
C VAL A 18 -4.18 13.98 12.22
N ILE A 19 -5.09 13.01 12.13
CA ILE A 19 -4.88 11.65 12.65
C ILE A 19 -3.66 11.01 12.00
N GLY A 20 -3.58 11.04 10.66
CA GLY A 20 -2.45 10.49 9.91
C GLY A 20 -1.12 11.15 10.32
N PHE A 21 -1.10 12.47 10.51
CA PHE A 21 0.08 13.20 10.98
C PHE A 21 0.51 12.78 12.39
N ILE A 22 -0.43 12.68 13.34
CA ILE A 22 -0.14 12.27 14.71
C ILE A 22 0.41 10.84 14.74
N VAL A 23 -0.19 9.92 13.99
CA VAL A 23 0.29 8.53 13.90
C VAL A 23 1.67 8.46 13.26
N TYR A 24 1.90 9.23 12.18
CA TYR A 24 3.18 9.24 11.49
C TYR A 24 4.32 9.84 12.34
N VAL A 25 4.12 11.03 12.88
CA VAL A 25 5.16 11.75 13.63
C VAL A 25 5.30 11.19 15.04
N GLY A 26 4.18 11.05 15.75
CA GLY A 26 4.17 10.58 17.14
C GLY A 26 4.50 9.10 17.26
N VAL A 27 3.63 8.24 16.74
CA VAL A 27 3.74 6.79 16.98
C VAL A 27 4.85 6.16 16.15
N TYR A 28 4.90 6.45 14.85
CA TYR A 28 5.89 5.83 13.96
C TYR A 28 7.28 6.45 14.13
N SER A 29 7.45 7.75 13.87
CA SER A 29 8.76 8.38 13.76
C SER A 29 9.50 8.49 15.10
N LEU A 30 8.82 8.98 16.14
CA LEU A 30 9.44 9.22 17.44
C LEU A 30 9.61 7.94 18.28
N TYR A 31 8.68 6.99 18.17
CA TYR A 31 8.67 5.81 19.03
C TYR A 31 9.00 4.52 18.26
N MET A 32 8.12 4.05 17.38
CA MET A 32 8.19 2.66 16.93
C MET A 32 9.30 2.36 15.93
N LYS A 33 9.72 3.34 15.12
CA LYS A 33 10.80 3.17 14.13
C LYS A 33 12.11 2.68 14.77
N ARG A 34 12.39 3.07 16.02
CA ARG A 34 13.63 2.70 16.72
C ARG A 34 13.46 1.55 17.72
N HIS A 35 12.22 1.24 18.11
CA HIS A 35 11.94 0.30 19.19
C HIS A 35 11.29 -1.02 18.74
N SER A 36 10.76 -1.12 17.52
CA SER A 36 10.00 -2.31 17.13
C SER A 36 10.04 -2.65 15.64
N VAL A 37 10.02 -3.96 15.35
CA VAL A 37 9.82 -4.51 13.99
C VAL A 37 8.45 -4.09 13.42
N TYR A 38 7.45 -3.89 14.27
CA TYR A 38 6.11 -3.44 13.86
C TYR A 38 6.07 -1.96 13.44
N GLY A 39 7.17 -1.21 13.62
CA GLY A 39 7.27 0.16 13.14
C GLY A 39 6.97 0.26 11.65
N THR A 40 7.41 -0.71 10.83
CA THR A 40 7.13 -0.71 9.39
C THR A 40 5.63 -0.80 9.07
N LEU A 41 4.86 -1.55 9.87
CA LEU A 41 3.42 -1.71 9.67
C LEU A 41 2.64 -0.45 10.04
N ILE A 42 3.01 0.22 11.13
CA ILE A 42 2.35 1.49 11.50
C ILE A 42 2.78 2.61 10.56
N GLY A 43 4.03 2.56 10.08
CA GLY A 43 4.51 3.40 9.00
C GLY A 43 3.74 3.19 7.69
N SER A 44 3.29 1.97 7.38
CA SER A 44 2.48 1.70 6.18
C SER A 44 1.03 2.13 6.30
N LEU A 45 0.43 2.02 7.49
CA LEU A 45 -0.90 2.57 7.76
C LEU A 45 -0.91 4.09 7.62
N SER A 46 0.04 4.76 8.25
CA SER A 46 0.18 6.21 8.15
C SER A 46 0.56 6.68 6.74
N GLY A 47 1.40 5.92 6.03
CA GLY A 47 1.79 6.22 4.64
C GLY A 47 0.66 6.05 3.63
N ALA A 48 -0.38 5.28 3.95
CA ALA A 48 -1.59 5.13 3.12
C ALA A 48 -2.63 6.23 3.35
N ALA A 49 -2.43 7.12 4.33
CA ALA A 49 -3.36 8.21 4.61
C ALA A 49 -3.55 9.20 3.44
N PRO A 50 -2.52 9.62 2.67
CA PRO A 50 -2.71 10.65 1.64
C PRO A 50 -3.70 10.27 0.53
N PRO A 51 -3.67 9.06 -0.07
CA PRO A 51 -4.70 8.62 -1.02
C PRO A 51 -6.12 8.61 -0.43
N VAL A 52 -6.25 8.17 0.83
CA VAL A 52 -7.55 8.13 1.54
C VAL A 52 -8.09 9.54 1.79
N ILE A 53 -7.23 10.46 2.23
CA ILE A 53 -7.58 11.87 2.41
C ILE A 53 -7.98 12.49 1.08
N GLY A 54 -7.28 12.18 -0.01
CA GLY A 54 -7.63 12.64 -1.36
C GLY A 54 -9.00 12.15 -1.83
N TYR A 55 -9.34 10.89 -1.53
CA TYR A 55 -10.67 10.34 -1.82
C TYR A 55 -11.76 11.01 -0.96
N CYS A 56 -11.59 11.04 0.37
CA CYS A 56 -12.54 11.65 1.29
C CYS A 56 -12.69 13.16 1.08
N ALA A 57 -11.69 13.84 0.51
CA ALA A 57 -11.79 15.25 0.14
C ALA A 57 -12.88 15.53 -0.90
N VAL A 58 -13.16 14.56 -1.78
CA VAL A 58 -14.19 14.67 -2.83
C VAL A 58 -15.49 13.97 -2.44
N SER A 59 -15.41 12.75 -1.86
CA SER A 59 -16.61 11.99 -1.47
C SER A 59 -17.29 12.53 -0.21
N ASN A 60 -16.55 13.25 0.65
CA ASN A 60 -16.97 13.68 1.98
C ASN A 60 -17.45 12.53 2.90
N GLU A 61 -17.09 11.29 2.57
CA GLU A 61 -17.46 10.09 3.32
C GLU A 61 -16.26 9.13 3.44
N PHE A 62 -16.22 8.40 4.56
CA PHE A 62 -15.31 7.27 4.74
C PHE A 62 -16.08 5.97 4.50
N ASP A 63 -16.17 5.60 3.23
CA ASP A 63 -16.93 4.44 2.77
C ASP A 63 -16.04 3.21 2.55
N ALA A 64 -16.58 2.18 1.89
CA ALA A 64 -15.80 0.98 1.55
C ALA A 64 -14.63 1.29 0.60
N GLY A 65 -14.78 2.26 -0.31
CA GLY A 65 -13.73 2.70 -1.23
C GLY A 65 -12.53 3.29 -0.48
N ALA A 66 -12.79 4.17 0.50
CA ALA A 66 -11.74 4.71 1.38
C ALA A 66 -10.97 3.61 2.13
N LEU A 67 -11.69 2.60 2.65
CA LEU A 67 -11.07 1.48 3.35
C LEU A 67 -10.25 0.57 2.42
N ILE A 68 -10.74 0.32 1.20
CA ILE A 68 -10.01 -0.46 0.19
C ILE A 68 -8.73 0.28 -0.22
N LEU A 69 -8.79 1.60 -0.45
CA LEU A 69 -7.60 2.41 -0.75
C LEU A 69 -6.58 2.35 0.39
N LEU A 70 -7.04 2.48 1.64
CA LEU A 70 -6.17 2.31 2.81
C LEU A 70 -5.47 0.95 2.78
N ALA A 71 -6.22 -0.13 2.55
CA ALA A 71 -5.67 -1.47 2.47
C ALA A 71 -4.66 -1.63 1.32
N ILE A 72 -4.98 -1.16 0.11
CA ILE A 72 -4.10 -1.25 -1.06
C ILE A 72 -2.75 -0.59 -0.77
N PHE A 73 -2.76 0.66 -0.34
CA PHE A 73 -1.52 1.42 -0.13
C PHE A 73 -0.73 0.91 1.09
N SER A 74 -1.40 0.52 2.17
CA SER A 74 -0.73 -0.04 3.35
C SER A 74 -0.11 -1.41 3.06
N LEU A 75 -0.82 -2.29 2.34
CA LEU A 75 -0.32 -3.62 1.98
C LEU A 75 0.82 -3.51 0.97
N TRP A 76 0.75 -2.60 0.00
CA TRP A 76 1.82 -2.35 -0.97
C TRP A 76 3.13 -1.87 -0.31
N GLN A 77 3.02 -0.99 0.68
CA GLN A 77 4.19 -0.37 1.31
C GLN A 77 5.02 -1.38 2.12
N MET A 78 4.42 -2.49 2.55
CA MET A 78 5.11 -3.55 3.33
C MET A 78 6.17 -4.29 2.49
N PRO A 79 5.84 -4.94 1.35
CA PRO A 79 6.81 -5.50 0.42
C PRO A 79 7.86 -4.50 -0.06
N HIS A 80 7.43 -3.27 -0.34
CA HIS A 80 8.31 -2.19 -0.77
C HIS A 80 9.39 -1.87 0.28
N SER A 81 8.98 -1.68 1.53
CA SER A 81 9.88 -1.36 2.65
C SER A 81 10.80 -2.53 2.99
N TYR A 82 10.29 -3.76 2.95
CA TYR A 82 11.11 -4.95 3.20
C TYR A 82 12.13 -5.19 2.08
N ALA A 83 11.78 -4.93 0.83
CA ALA A 83 12.74 -4.98 -0.28
C ALA A 83 13.90 -4.00 -0.05
N ILE A 84 13.62 -2.76 0.38
CA ILE A 84 14.64 -1.77 0.75
C ILE A 84 15.54 -2.31 1.86
N ALA A 85 14.94 -2.82 2.93
CA ALA A 85 15.66 -3.37 4.07
C ALA A 85 16.57 -4.56 3.68
N ILE A 86 16.21 -5.34 2.65
CA ILE A 86 17.05 -6.44 2.15
C ILE A 86 18.23 -5.92 1.32
N PHE A 87 18.01 -5.02 0.34
CA PHE A 87 19.14 -4.58 -0.50
C PHE A 87 20.05 -3.55 0.19
N ARG A 88 19.58 -2.92 1.28
CA ARG A 88 20.32 -2.03 2.20
C ARG A 88 20.62 -2.69 3.55
N PHE A 89 20.60 -4.02 3.61
CA PHE A 89 20.72 -4.78 4.87
C PHE A 89 21.87 -4.31 5.78
N LYS A 90 23.08 -4.14 5.22
CA LYS A 90 24.26 -3.70 5.98
C LYS A 90 24.09 -2.31 6.59
N ASP A 91 23.42 -1.40 5.89
CA ASP A 91 23.20 -0.03 6.35
C ASP A 91 22.20 -0.03 7.54
N TYR A 92 21.14 -0.85 7.47
CA TYR A 92 20.18 -1.02 8.57
C TYR A 92 20.81 -1.72 9.79
N GLN A 93 21.68 -2.70 9.55
CA GLN A 93 22.41 -3.38 10.62
C GLN A 93 23.39 -2.42 11.32
N ALA A 94 24.15 -1.63 10.56
CA ALA A 94 25.08 -0.63 11.12
C ALA A 94 24.34 0.46 11.92
N ALA A 95 23.13 0.82 11.50
CA ALA A 95 22.30 1.80 12.19
C ALA A 95 21.51 1.25 13.39
N ASN A 96 21.65 -0.05 13.72
CA ASN A 96 20.91 -0.74 14.79
C ASN A 96 19.38 -0.56 14.70
N ILE A 97 18.83 -0.47 13.47
CA ILE A 97 17.38 -0.33 13.29
C ILE A 97 16.76 -1.72 13.21
N PRO A 98 15.79 -2.07 14.08
CA PRO A 98 15.23 -3.42 14.19
C PRO A 98 14.20 -3.69 13.08
N VAL A 99 14.63 -3.70 11.81
CA VAL A 99 13.77 -4.09 10.67
C VAL A 99 13.66 -5.61 10.55
N LEU A 100 12.54 -6.08 10.00
CA LEU A 100 12.23 -7.52 9.89
C LEU A 100 13.38 -8.39 9.35
N PRO A 101 14.05 -8.05 8.22
CA PRO A 101 15.14 -8.89 7.73
C PRO A 101 16.36 -8.91 8.68
N VAL A 102 16.63 -7.82 9.40
CA VAL A 102 17.75 -7.74 10.36
C VAL A 102 17.48 -8.57 11.60
N VAL A 103 16.23 -8.59 12.09
CA VAL A 103 15.86 -9.30 13.33
C VAL A 103 15.55 -10.78 13.08
N LYS A 104 14.82 -11.11 12.00
CA LYS A 104 14.32 -12.46 11.72
C LYS A 104 14.95 -13.13 10.50
N GLY A 105 15.86 -12.45 9.81
CA GLY A 105 16.54 -12.95 8.62
C GLY A 105 15.80 -12.68 7.30
N ILE A 106 16.54 -12.77 6.21
CA ILE A 106 16.05 -12.47 4.85
C ILE A 106 14.97 -13.48 4.41
N SER A 107 15.11 -14.76 4.75
CA SER A 107 14.12 -15.80 4.39
C SER A 107 12.73 -15.52 4.96
N VAL A 108 12.65 -15.07 6.22
CA VAL A 108 11.37 -14.69 6.85
C VAL A 108 10.79 -13.44 6.18
N ALA A 109 11.64 -12.48 5.83
CA ALA A 109 11.22 -11.28 5.11
C ALA A 109 10.66 -11.62 3.71
N LYS A 110 11.26 -12.57 2.98
CA LYS A 110 10.73 -13.07 1.70
C LYS A 110 9.32 -13.63 1.84
N ASN A 111 9.09 -14.46 2.86
CA ASN A 111 7.76 -15.02 3.13
C ASN A 111 6.72 -13.93 3.39
N HIS A 112 7.07 -12.93 4.20
CA HIS A 112 6.17 -11.80 4.46
C HIS A 112 5.92 -10.99 3.19
N ILE A 113 6.96 -10.70 2.40
CA ILE A 113 6.81 -10.01 1.13
C ILE A 113 5.81 -10.74 0.23
N THR A 114 5.95 -12.06 0.05
CA THR A 114 5.02 -12.86 -0.77
C THR A 114 3.60 -12.78 -0.22
N LEU A 115 3.41 -12.95 1.10
CA LEU A 115 2.09 -12.90 1.72
C LEU A 115 1.41 -11.53 1.55
N TYR A 116 2.15 -10.44 1.77
CA TYR A 116 1.63 -9.09 1.59
C TYR A 116 1.32 -8.76 0.13
N ILE A 117 2.08 -9.30 -0.84
CA ILE A 117 1.76 -9.14 -2.28
C ILE A 117 0.47 -9.87 -2.62
N VAL A 118 0.24 -11.07 -2.07
CA VAL A 118 -1.03 -11.80 -2.28
C VAL A 118 -2.20 -11.02 -1.68
N ALA A 119 -2.05 -10.52 -0.44
CA ALA A 119 -3.08 -9.69 0.19
C ALA A 119 -3.34 -8.39 -0.60
N PHE A 120 -2.29 -7.74 -1.09
CA PHE A 120 -2.37 -6.58 -1.96
C PHE A 120 -3.12 -6.89 -3.26
N MET A 121 -2.83 -8.02 -3.90
CA MET A 121 -3.53 -8.46 -5.10
C MET A 121 -5.03 -8.55 -4.81
N VAL A 122 -5.44 -9.23 -3.73
CA VAL A 122 -6.86 -9.32 -3.34
C VAL A 122 -7.46 -7.93 -3.13
N ALA A 123 -6.78 -7.05 -2.37
CA ALA A 123 -7.26 -5.70 -2.11
C ALA A 123 -7.44 -4.86 -3.39
N THR A 124 -6.52 -4.97 -4.37
CA THR A 124 -6.65 -4.24 -5.65
C THR A 124 -7.84 -4.74 -6.46
N LEU A 125 -8.10 -6.04 -6.48
CA LEU A 125 -9.25 -6.60 -7.19
C LEU A 125 -10.58 -6.19 -6.53
N MET A 126 -10.60 -6.09 -5.20
CA MET A 126 -11.78 -5.63 -4.44
C MET A 126 -12.25 -4.23 -4.86
N LEU A 127 -11.35 -3.37 -5.33
CA LEU A 127 -11.74 -2.03 -5.79
C LEU A 127 -12.65 -2.08 -7.01
N SER A 128 -12.39 -2.99 -7.96
CA SER A 128 -13.25 -3.17 -9.12
C SER A 128 -14.52 -3.96 -8.78
N LEU A 129 -14.41 -5.00 -7.95
CA LEU A 129 -15.56 -5.77 -7.48
C LEU A 129 -16.54 -4.92 -6.64
N GLY A 130 -16.04 -3.90 -5.94
CA GLY A 130 -16.85 -2.93 -5.20
C GLY A 130 -17.48 -1.85 -6.07
N GLY A 131 -17.27 -1.86 -7.39
CA GLY A 131 -17.85 -0.87 -8.31
C GLY A 131 -17.15 0.49 -8.31
N TYR A 132 -15.96 0.61 -7.72
CA TYR A 132 -15.18 1.85 -7.68
C TYR A 132 -14.25 2.01 -8.88
N ALA A 133 -13.94 0.92 -9.58
CA ALA A 133 -13.05 0.91 -10.74
C ALA A 133 -13.52 -0.06 -11.83
N GLY A 134 -13.34 0.31 -13.09
CA GLY A 134 -13.82 -0.46 -14.22
C GLY A 134 -13.01 -1.71 -14.56
N TYR A 135 -13.49 -2.41 -15.60
CA TYR A 135 -12.88 -3.66 -16.06
C TYR A 135 -11.46 -3.45 -16.62
N LYS A 136 -11.14 -2.27 -17.16
CA LYS A 136 -9.78 -2.00 -17.68
C LYS A 136 -8.80 -1.91 -16.50
N TYR A 137 -9.19 -1.26 -15.41
CA TYR A 137 -8.42 -1.27 -14.17
C TYR A 137 -8.20 -2.70 -13.66
N LEU A 138 -9.25 -3.53 -13.62
CA LEU A 138 -9.16 -4.91 -13.15
C LEU A 138 -8.10 -5.72 -13.91
N VAL A 139 -8.12 -5.66 -15.25
CA VAL A 139 -7.16 -6.39 -16.09
C VAL A 139 -5.72 -5.94 -15.81
N VAL A 140 -5.48 -4.64 -15.72
CA VAL A 140 -4.14 -4.10 -15.44
C VAL A 140 -3.71 -4.45 -14.01
N ALA A 141 -4.59 -4.30 -13.03
CA ALA A 141 -4.31 -4.60 -11.64
C ALA A 141 -3.95 -6.08 -11.43
N ALA A 142 -4.69 -6.99 -12.07
CA ALA A 142 -4.40 -8.41 -12.06
C ALA A 142 -3.05 -8.71 -12.72
N ALA A 143 -2.81 -8.19 -13.92
CA ALA A 143 -1.57 -8.45 -14.67
C ALA A 143 -0.32 -7.99 -13.91
N VAL A 144 -0.35 -6.77 -13.38
CA VAL A 144 0.78 -6.19 -12.64
C VAL A 144 0.98 -6.91 -11.31
N SER A 145 -0.09 -7.25 -10.58
CA SER A 145 0.01 -7.98 -9.31
C SER A 145 0.55 -9.39 -9.49
N VAL A 146 0.09 -10.12 -10.52
CA VAL A 146 0.61 -11.46 -10.86
C VAL A 146 2.08 -11.39 -11.27
N TRP A 147 2.47 -10.38 -12.05
CA TRP A 147 3.86 -10.19 -12.41
C TRP A 147 4.73 -9.90 -11.18
N TRP A 148 4.28 -9.02 -10.29
CA TRP A 148 4.99 -8.69 -9.05
C TRP A 148 5.13 -9.90 -8.14
N LEU A 149 4.08 -10.72 -8.03
CA LEU A 149 4.09 -11.98 -7.28
C LEU A 149 5.06 -12.99 -7.90
N GLY A 150 5.07 -13.15 -9.23
CA GLY A 150 6.01 -14.02 -9.93
C GLY A 150 7.47 -13.62 -9.68
N MET A 151 7.76 -12.31 -9.65
CA MET A 151 9.08 -11.83 -9.27
C MET A 151 9.39 -12.10 -7.79
N ALA A 152 8.44 -11.95 -6.88
CA ALA A 152 8.64 -12.27 -5.47
C ALA A 152 8.98 -13.77 -5.30
N LEU A 153 8.26 -14.65 -5.99
CA LEU A 153 8.50 -16.10 -5.99
C LEU A 153 9.84 -16.48 -6.63
N SER A 154 10.34 -15.71 -7.59
CA SER A 154 11.68 -15.94 -8.17
C SER A 154 12.80 -15.85 -7.12
N GLY A 155 12.57 -15.15 -6.00
CA GLY A 155 13.53 -14.98 -4.90
C GLY A 155 13.79 -16.24 -4.07
N TYR A 156 13.01 -17.32 -4.24
CA TYR A 156 13.25 -18.60 -3.57
C TYR A 156 14.20 -19.52 -4.33
N LYS A 157 14.62 -19.15 -5.55
CA LYS A 157 15.56 -19.95 -6.35
C LYS A 157 16.97 -19.88 -5.71
N LYS A 158 17.63 -21.05 -5.55
CA LYS A 158 18.90 -21.21 -4.81
C LYS A 158 20.09 -20.38 -5.34
N ALA A 159 20.06 -19.93 -6.60
CA ALA A 159 21.16 -19.22 -7.26
C ALA A 159 20.95 -17.69 -7.36
N VAL A 160 20.00 -17.13 -6.60
CA VAL A 160 19.64 -15.70 -6.72
C VAL A 160 20.38 -14.86 -5.69
N ASP A 161 20.99 -13.78 -6.14
CA ASP A 161 21.50 -12.72 -5.27
C ASP A 161 20.32 -11.91 -4.69
N ASP A 162 20.10 -12.05 -3.38
CA ASP A 162 19.03 -11.39 -2.64
C ASP A 162 19.01 -9.87 -2.79
N ARG A 163 20.19 -9.25 -2.93
CA ARG A 163 20.31 -7.80 -3.07
C ARG A 163 19.81 -7.34 -4.43
N VAL A 164 20.20 -8.06 -5.49
CA VAL A 164 19.76 -7.75 -6.87
C VAL A 164 18.27 -8.02 -7.03
N TRP A 165 17.79 -9.15 -6.50
CA TRP A 165 16.37 -9.50 -6.49
C TRP A 165 15.53 -8.45 -5.75
N ALA A 166 15.93 -8.06 -4.54
CA ALA A 166 15.19 -7.08 -3.75
C ALA A 166 15.18 -5.69 -4.42
N ARG A 167 16.27 -5.29 -5.07
CA ARG A 167 16.29 -4.04 -5.85
C ARG A 167 15.31 -4.06 -7.01
N LYS A 168 15.25 -5.17 -7.78
CA LYS A 168 14.28 -5.33 -8.88
C LYS A 168 12.84 -5.31 -8.36
N LEU A 169 12.58 -6.01 -7.27
CA LEU A 169 11.27 -6.07 -6.62
C LEU A 169 10.81 -4.69 -6.14
N PHE A 170 11.72 -3.90 -5.56
CA PHE A 170 11.49 -2.52 -5.16
C PHE A 170 11.16 -1.62 -6.36
N VAL A 171 11.95 -1.62 -7.43
CA VAL A 171 11.69 -0.76 -8.60
C VAL A 171 10.33 -1.10 -9.21
N PHE A 172 10.02 -2.38 -9.35
CA PHE A 172 8.72 -2.79 -9.88
C PHE A 172 7.55 -2.46 -8.96
N SER A 173 7.75 -2.40 -7.64
CA SER A 173 6.69 -1.94 -6.74
C SER A 173 6.30 -0.48 -7.02
N ILE A 174 7.25 0.37 -7.41
CA ILE A 174 6.98 1.75 -7.81
C ILE A 174 6.21 1.77 -9.13
N VAL A 175 6.63 0.96 -10.12
CA VAL A 175 5.88 0.81 -11.38
C VAL A 175 4.45 0.34 -11.09
N THR A 176 4.29 -0.61 -10.17
CA THR A 176 2.99 -1.17 -9.81
C THR A 176 2.05 -0.11 -9.27
N ILE A 177 2.47 0.65 -8.25
CA ILE A 177 1.59 1.66 -7.64
C ILE A 177 1.31 2.82 -8.61
N THR A 178 2.29 3.20 -9.44
CA THR A 178 2.10 4.24 -10.46
C THR A 178 1.09 3.79 -11.52
N CYS A 179 1.24 2.58 -12.06
CA CYS A 179 0.28 2.03 -13.03
C CYS A 179 -1.12 1.95 -12.43
N LEU A 180 -1.26 1.45 -11.19
CA LEU A 180 -2.55 1.39 -10.53
C LEU A 180 -3.15 2.78 -10.31
N SER A 181 -2.35 3.76 -9.87
CA SER A 181 -2.84 5.12 -9.62
C SER A 181 -3.32 5.80 -10.91
N VAL A 182 -2.59 5.62 -12.01
CA VAL A 182 -3.00 6.12 -13.33
C VAL A 182 -4.30 5.45 -13.78
N MET A 183 -4.40 4.12 -13.64
CA MET A 183 -5.61 3.40 -14.03
C MET A 183 -6.82 3.74 -13.16
N MET A 184 -6.63 3.96 -11.85
CA MET A 184 -7.69 4.48 -10.98
C MET A 184 -8.18 5.84 -11.46
N SER A 185 -7.30 6.71 -11.94
CA SER A 185 -7.70 8.03 -12.46
C SER A 185 -8.41 7.96 -13.81
N VAL A 186 -8.11 6.97 -14.66
CA VAL A 186 -8.64 6.86 -16.03
C VAL A 186 -9.94 6.05 -16.08
N ASP A 187 -10.06 5.02 -15.23
CA ASP A 187 -11.17 4.05 -15.25
C ASP A 187 -11.93 4.06 -13.92
N PHE A 188 -12.06 5.23 -13.28
CA PHE A 188 -12.87 5.38 -12.07
C PHE A 188 -14.35 5.19 -12.40
N GLN A 189 -15.05 4.49 -11.52
CA GLN A 189 -16.49 4.37 -11.56
C GLN A 189 -17.06 4.97 -10.27
N SER A 190 -18.09 5.79 -10.39
CA SER A 190 -18.93 6.11 -9.24
C SER A 190 -19.80 4.89 -8.98
N PRO A 191 -19.91 4.39 -7.74
CA PRO A 191 -20.91 3.39 -7.40
C PRO A 191 -22.30 4.00 -7.62
N ALA A 192 -22.78 3.99 -8.86
CA ALA A 192 -24.16 4.34 -9.16
C ALA A 192 -25.02 3.18 -8.68
N THR A 193 -26.14 3.53 -8.05
CA THR A 193 -27.30 2.75 -7.60
C THR A 193 -27.89 1.75 -8.62
N GLU A 194 -27.18 1.41 -9.71
CA GLU A 194 -27.65 0.60 -10.82
C GLU A 194 -27.72 -0.90 -10.54
N SER A 195 -26.98 -1.45 -9.56
CA SER A 195 -27.07 -2.90 -9.29
C SER A 195 -28.41 -3.30 -8.64
N LEU A 196 -29.01 -2.41 -7.83
CA LEU A 196 -30.27 -2.70 -7.14
C LEU A 196 -31.49 -2.62 -8.07
N LEU A 197 -31.47 -1.71 -9.06
CA LEU A 197 -32.57 -1.52 -10.02
C LEU A 197 -32.54 -2.54 -11.18
N THR A 198 -31.37 -3.13 -11.47
CA THR A 198 -31.24 -4.17 -12.50
C THR A 198 -31.57 -5.58 -11.97
N MET A 199 -31.48 -5.80 -10.66
CA MET A 199 -31.97 -7.05 -10.03
C MET A 199 -33.50 -7.06 -9.79
N LEU A 200 -34.16 -5.90 -9.87
CA LEU A 200 -35.61 -5.75 -9.66
C LEU A 200 -36.40 -5.59 -10.98
N ARG A 201 -35.78 -5.86 -12.13
CA ARG A 201 -36.41 -5.91 -13.46
C ARG A 201 -36.15 -7.27 -14.10
#